data_AF-A0A9P5M7F0-F1
#
_entry.id   AF-A0A9P5M7F0-F1
#
_cell.length_a   1.000
_cell.length_b   1.000
_cell.length_c   1.000
_cell.angle_alpha   90.00
_cell.angle_beta   90.00
_cell.angle_gamma   90.00
#
_symmetry.space_group_name_H-M   'P 1'
#
loop_
_entity.id
_entity.type
_entity.pdbx_description
1 polymer ?
#
loop_
_entity_poly.entity_id
_entity_poly.type
_entity_poly.pdbx_seq_one_letter_code
_entity_poly.pdbx_strand_id
1 'polypeptide(L)'
;MSTSSAILSKETTVEKLDAAMEFMSIKGRGPAPKDLAVMQAWMMSNIHGLFISMLKQIYVLGPNVKTTDHDDFVKYGLMWCSTLHAHHHEEEQWYFRFLDKAIQVETIEKEHARFTQPLQDIEDYLISCLPSGSAWGLARTRVSRESPKVLFDGATLNTLIDAFVPNFLPHFCDEISYLDAAKLRAAISEAEFQALMRTADREIGGQPAPFHVLGAYHSRNPAFPPAPWFVINILIPWVFYWPDRRLWRFAPSASYWE
;
A
#
# COMPACT_ATOMS: atom_id res chain seq x y z
N MET A 1 -13.73 4.73 -22.61
CA MET A 1 -13.31 3.66 -21.69
C MET A 1 -12.65 4.36 -20.50
N SER A 2 -13.06 4.10 -19.25
CA SER A 2 -12.37 4.68 -18.08
C SER A 2 -10.95 4.12 -17.97
N THR A 3 -10.03 4.83 -17.30
CA THR A 3 -8.66 4.37 -17.04
C THR A 3 -8.65 2.95 -16.45
N SER A 4 -9.50 2.73 -15.44
CA SER A 4 -9.68 1.44 -14.76
C SER A 4 -10.14 0.34 -15.72
N SER A 5 -11.03 0.64 -16.65
CA SER A 5 -11.48 -0.33 -17.67
C SER A 5 -10.36 -0.72 -18.65
N ALA A 6 -9.47 0.21 -19.02
CA ALA A 6 -8.32 -0.06 -19.88
C ALA A 6 -7.20 -0.85 -19.16
N ILE A 7 -7.04 -0.64 -17.85
CA ILE A 7 -6.15 -1.43 -17.00
C ILE A 7 -6.68 -2.86 -16.88
N LEU A 8 -7.96 -3.04 -16.61
CA LEU A 8 -8.56 -4.37 -16.45
C LEU A 8 -8.64 -5.18 -17.74
N SER A 9 -8.59 -4.54 -18.91
CA SER A 9 -8.58 -5.25 -20.20
C SER A 9 -7.26 -5.94 -20.52
N LYS A 10 -6.21 -5.78 -19.70
CA LYS A 10 -4.94 -6.49 -19.86
C LYS A 10 -5.12 -7.99 -19.56
N GLU A 11 -4.40 -8.83 -20.29
CA GLU A 11 -4.61 -10.29 -20.27
C GLU A 11 -4.17 -10.87 -18.93
N THR A 12 -2.95 -10.55 -18.49
CA THR A 12 -2.36 -11.12 -17.28
C THR A 12 -2.46 -10.19 -16.07
N THR A 13 -2.40 -10.75 -14.86
CA THR A 13 -2.35 -9.95 -13.62
C THR A 13 -1.12 -9.07 -13.55
N VAL A 14 0.03 -9.53 -14.04
CA VAL A 14 1.26 -8.73 -14.10
C VAL A 14 1.07 -7.49 -14.98
N GLU A 15 0.48 -7.64 -16.17
CA GLU A 15 0.22 -6.50 -17.07
C GLU A 15 -0.80 -5.51 -16.49
N LYS A 16 -1.81 -6.01 -15.75
CA LYS A 16 -2.75 -5.14 -15.01
C LYS A 16 -2.01 -4.31 -13.95
N LEU A 17 -1.17 -4.95 -13.15
CA LEU A 17 -0.37 -4.29 -12.11
C LEU A 17 0.62 -3.27 -12.72
N ASP A 18 1.27 -3.63 -13.84
CA ASP A 18 2.18 -2.72 -14.55
C ASP A 18 1.48 -1.49 -15.10
N ALA A 19 0.32 -1.67 -15.75
CA ALA A 19 -0.47 -0.55 -16.25
C ALA A 19 -0.96 0.38 -15.11
N ALA A 20 -1.38 -0.20 -13.98
CA ALA A 20 -1.77 0.57 -12.81
C ALA A 20 -0.59 1.35 -12.20
N MET A 21 0.60 0.74 -12.10
CA MET A 21 1.80 1.45 -11.64
C MET A 21 2.20 2.58 -12.58
N GLU A 22 2.10 2.39 -13.90
CA GLU A 22 2.34 3.45 -14.87
C GLU A 22 1.37 4.62 -14.65
N PHE A 23 0.08 4.33 -14.44
CA PHE A 23 -0.90 5.35 -14.10
C PHE A 23 -0.53 6.12 -12.82
N MET A 24 -0.16 5.42 -11.74
CA MET A 24 0.28 6.06 -10.48
C MET A 24 1.52 6.95 -10.71
N SER A 25 2.45 6.52 -11.55
CA SER A 25 3.68 7.28 -11.84
C SER A 25 3.40 8.66 -12.40
N ILE A 26 2.38 8.81 -13.23
CA ILE A 26 2.07 10.06 -13.92
C ILE A 26 1.74 11.16 -12.91
N LYS A 27 1.04 10.80 -11.84
CA LYS A 27 0.56 11.71 -10.78
C LYS A 27 1.50 11.78 -9.59
N GLY A 28 2.21 10.68 -9.29
CA GLY A 28 3.13 10.58 -8.16
C GLY A 28 4.57 11.01 -8.44
N ARG A 29 4.98 11.21 -9.70
CA ARG A 29 6.37 11.57 -10.05
C ARG A 29 6.78 12.99 -9.63
N GLY A 30 8.09 13.18 -9.47
CA GLY A 30 8.69 14.48 -9.23
C GLY A 30 8.68 14.91 -7.76
N PRO A 31 9.10 16.15 -7.47
CA PRO A 31 9.17 16.66 -6.10
C PRO A 31 7.77 16.80 -5.48
N ALA A 32 7.71 16.76 -4.15
CA ALA A 32 6.49 17.02 -3.41
C ALA A 32 5.88 18.40 -3.81
N PRO A 33 4.60 18.44 -4.25
CA PRO A 33 3.95 19.69 -4.65
C PRO A 33 3.87 20.71 -3.51
N LYS A 34 3.94 22.02 -3.81
CA LYS A 34 3.68 23.06 -2.81
C LYS A 34 2.18 23.34 -2.62
N ASP A 35 1.39 23.08 -3.66
CA ASP A 35 -0.06 23.24 -3.63
C ASP A 35 -0.67 22.03 -2.90
N LEU A 36 -1.35 22.28 -1.79
CA LEU A 36 -1.87 21.23 -0.92
C LEU A 36 -3.01 20.41 -1.53
N ALA A 37 -3.75 20.96 -2.49
CA ALA A 37 -4.74 20.20 -3.23
C ALA A 37 -4.07 19.24 -4.22
N VAL A 38 -2.99 19.67 -4.88
CA VAL A 38 -2.17 18.78 -5.75
C VAL A 38 -1.43 17.73 -4.93
N MET A 39 -0.98 18.09 -3.72
CA MET A 39 -0.32 17.18 -2.78
C MET A 39 -1.17 15.93 -2.50
N GLN A 40 -2.49 16.05 -2.39
CA GLN A 40 -3.36 14.91 -2.06
C GLN A 40 -3.26 13.78 -3.08
N ALA A 41 -3.50 14.09 -4.36
CA ALA A 41 -3.35 13.12 -5.43
C ALA A 41 -1.91 12.61 -5.57
N TRP A 42 -0.91 13.47 -5.33
CA TRP A 42 0.50 13.08 -5.39
C TRP A 42 0.88 12.08 -4.29
N MET A 43 0.49 12.32 -3.03
CA MET A 43 0.74 11.40 -1.91
C MET A 43 0.00 10.08 -2.15
N MET A 44 -1.28 10.16 -2.53
CA MET A 44 -2.10 8.96 -2.76
C MET A 44 -1.54 8.10 -3.89
N SER A 45 -1.08 8.73 -4.97
CA SER A 45 -0.44 8.01 -6.08
C SER A 45 0.86 7.30 -5.65
N ASN A 46 1.64 7.89 -4.74
CA ASN A 46 2.88 7.28 -4.27
C ASN A 46 2.63 6.10 -3.33
N ILE A 47 1.70 6.22 -2.38
CA ILE A 47 1.35 5.10 -1.48
C ILE A 47 0.66 3.97 -2.25
N HIS A 48 -0.24 4.29 -3.19
CA HIS A 48 -0.86 3.30 -4.07
C HIS A 48 0.17 2.61 -4.96
N GLY A 49 1.10 3.37 -5.55
CA GLY A 49 2.20 2.83 -6.34
C GLY A 49 3.10 1.88 -5.54
N LEU A 50 3.37 2.21 -4.27
CA LEU A 50 4.08 1.31 -3.34
C LEU A 50 3.31 0.00 -3.15
N PHE A 51 2.03 0.04 -2.79
CA PHE A 51 1.24 -1.19 -2.58
C PHE A 51 1.15 -2.06 -3.83
N ILE A 52 0.92 -1.47 -5.00
CA ILE A 52 0.88 -2.22 -6.26
C ILE A 52 2.24 -2.86 -6.55
N SER A 53 3.34 -2.14 -6.31
CA SER A 53 4.69 -2.67 -6.55
C SER A 53 5.04 -3.82 -5.60
N MET A 54 4.65 -3.73 -4.33
CA MET A 54 4.79 -4.81 -3.35
C MET A 54 3.96 -6.03 -3.74
N LEU A 55 2.69 -5.84 -4.12
CA LEU A 55 1.81 -6.92 -4.57
C LEU A 55 2.37 -7.62 -5.80
N LYS A 56 2.94 -6.86 -6.75
CA LYS A 56 3.64 -7.44 -7.91
C LYS A 56 4.82 -8.30 -7.48
N GLN A 57 5.65 -7.85 -6.53
CA GLN A 57 6.76 -8.67 -6.02
C GLN A 57 6.26 -9.96 -5.38
N ILE A 58 5.21 -9.88 -4.57
CA ILE A 58 4.57 -11.06 -3.96
C ILE A 58 4.11 -12.04 -5.05
N TYR A 59 3.41 -11.55 -6.07
CA TYR A 59 2.88 -12.37 -7.16
C TYR A 59 3.98 -13.04 -8.01
N VAL A 60 5.06 -12.33 -8.31
CA VAL A 60 6.16 -12.82 -9.16
C VAL A 60 7.10 -13.76 -8.40
N LEU A 61 7.43 -13.44 -7.15
CA LEU A 61 8.37 -14.22 -6.34
C LEU A 61 7.72 -15.46 -5.71
N GLY A 62 6.41 -15.41 -5.41
CA GLY A 62 5.69 -16.46 -4.69
C GLY A 62 5.90 -17.87 -5.24
N PRO A 63 5.72 -18.13 -6.55
CA PRO A 63 5.94 -19.47 -7.12
C PRO A 63 7.39 -19.98 -7.05
N ASN A 64 8.37 -19.07 -6.87
CA ASN A 64 9.79 -19.37 -7.01
C ASN A 64 10.60 -19.16 -5.72
N VAL A 65 9.96 -18.79 -4.61
CA VAL A 65 10.66 -18.58 -3.34
C VAL A 65 11.18 -19.91 -2.79
N LYS A 66 12.43 -19.89 -2.32
CA LYS A 66 13.07 -21.07 -1.71
C LYS A 66 12.30 -21.48 -0.47
N THR A 67 12.17 -22.78 -0.24
CA THR A 67 11.48 -23.34 0.94
C THR A 67 12.05 -22.84 2.26
N THR A 68 13.37 -22.61 2.32
CA THR A 68 14.06 -22.04 3.49
C THR A 68 13.67 -20.59 3.80
N ASP A 69 13.07 -19.90 2.83
CA ASP A 69 12.71 -18.49 2.89
C ASP A 69 11.18 -18.27 3.00
N HIS A 70 10.38 -19.34 3.01
CA HIS A 70 8.91 -19.28 3.04
C HIS A 70 8.38 -18.46 4.22
N ASP A 71 8.86 -18.70 5.44
CA ASP A 71 8.35 -17.98 6.62
C ASP A 71 8.62 -16.46 6.54
N ASP A 72 9.77 -16.05 6.00
CA ASP A 72 10.09 -14.63 5.82
C ASP A 72 9.28 -14.04 4.66
N PHE A 73 9.09 -14.77 3.57
CA PHE A 73 8.29 -14.32 2.43
C PHE A 73 6.80 -14.16 2.81
N VAL A 74 6.25 -15.12 3.55
CA VAL A 74 4.89 -15.07 4.08
C VAL A 74 4.72 -13.86 5.02
N LYS A 75 5.68 -13.60 5.92
CA LYS A 75 5.67 -12.40 6.77
C LYS A 75 5.74 -11.10 5.96
N TYR A 76 6.47 -11.09 4.84
CA TYR A 76 6.50 -9.95 3.94
C TYR A 76 5.13 -9.72 3.27
N GLY A 77 4.45 -10.78 2.81
CA GLY A 77 3.08 -10.69 2.30
C GLY A 77 2.07 -10.20 3.36
N LEU A 78 2.21 -10.67 4.60
CA LEU A 78 1.40 -10.19 5.73
C LEU A 78 1.74 -8.75 6.15
N MET A 79 2.98 -8.32 5.96
CA MET A 79 3.36 -6.91 6.12
C MET A 79 2.58 -6.05 5.13
N TRP A 80 2.52 -6.46 3.85
CA TRP A 80 1.71 -5.80 2.84
C TRP A 80 0.22 -5.75 3.23
N CYS A 81 -0.39 -6.88 3.62
CA CYS A 81 -1.80 -6.92 4.02
C CYS A 81 -2.08 -5.96 5.18
N SER A 82 -1.28 -6.03 6.25
CA SER A 82 -1.45 -5.16 7.42
C SER A 82 -1.23 -3.68 7.12
N THR A 83 -0.35 -3.34 6.18
CA THR A 83 -0.11 -1.96 5.77
C THR A 83 -1.27 -1.42 4.95
N LEU A 84 -1.86 -2.24 4.07
CA LEU A 84 -3.04 -1.87 3.30
C LEU A 84 -4.26 -1.68 4.21
N HIS A 85 -4.45 -2.55 5.20
CA HIS A 85 -5.49 -2.37 6.22
C HIS A 85 -5.31 -1.08 7.01
N ALA A 86 -4.09 -0.76 7.44
CA ALA A 86 -3.80 0.47 8.17
C ALA A 86 -4.11 1.72 7.32
N HIS A 87 -3.72 1.71 6.04
CA HIS A 87 -3.97 2.78 5.08
C HIS A 87 -5.48 3.06 4.91
N HIS A 88 -6.27 2.06 4.52
CA HIS A 88 -7.73 2.28 4.34
C HIS A 88 -8.44 2.59 5.68
N HIS A 89 -7.95 2.06 6.80
CA HIS A 89 -8.48 2.43 8.12
C HIS A 89 -8.28 3.92 8.40
N GLU A 90 -7.08 4.46 8.17
CA GLU A 90 -6.82 5.89 8.33
C GLU A 90 -7.69 6.75 7.41
N GLU A 91 -7.90 6.27 6.19
CA GLU A 91 -8.74 6.96 5.22
C GLU A 91 -10.17 7.17 5.73
N GLU A 92 -10.80 6.08 6.17
CA GLU A 92 -12.17 6.08 6.69
C GLU A 92 -12.29 6.76 8.06
N GLN A 93 -11.26 6.63 8.91
CA GLN A 93 -11.29 7.20 10.26
C GLN A 93 -11.19 8.72 10.26
N TRP A 94 -10.34 9.29 9.40
CA TRP A 94 -10.11 10.74 9.44
C TRP A 94 -9.90 11.38 8.08
N TYR A 95 -9.20 10.77 7.13
CA TYR A 95 -8.82 11.43 5.87
C TYR A 95 -10.04 11.88 5.06
N PHE A 96 -10.97 10.96 4.79
CA PHE A 96 -12.16 11.24 3.99
C PHE A 96 -13.10 12.22 4.68
N ARG A 97 -13.08 12.29 6.01
CA ARG A 97 -13.87 13.27 6.77
C ARG A 97 -13.39 14.70 6.55
N PHE A 98 -12.09 14.91 6.29
CA PHE A 98 -11.59 16.24 5.90
C PHE A 98 -11.96 16.61 4.47
N LEU A 99 -12.25 15.62 3.63
CA LEU A 99 -12.49 15.81 2.20
C LEU A 99 -13.96 15.62 1.81
N ASP A 100 -14.85 15.39 2.78
CA ASP A 100 -16.26 15.02 2.58
C ASP A 100 -17.06 16.02 1.74
N LYS A 101 -16.68 17.29 1.78
CA LYS A 101 -17.26 18.37 0.94
C LYS A 101 -16.88 18.25 -0.53
N ALA A 102 -15.79 17.56 -0.84
CA ALA A 102 -15.17 17.51 -2.17
C ALA A 102 -15.28 16.13 -2.84
N ILE A 103 -15.35 15.05 -2.05
CA ILE A 103 -15.36 13.67 -2.54
C ILE A 103 -16.61 12.91 -2.08
N GLN A 104 -16.97 11.84 -2.80
CA GLN A 104 -18.10 11.00 -2.44
C GLN A 104 -17.65 9.85 -1.52
N VAL A 105 -17.58 10.14 -0.21
CA VAL A 105 -17.07 9.18 0.80
C VAL A 105 -17.79 7.84 0.75
N GLU A 106 -19.13 7.85 0.69
CA GLU A 106 -19.94 6.61 0.64
C GLU A 106 -19.62 5.74 -0.61
N THR A 107 -19.25 6.38 -1.72
CA THR A 107 -18.85 5.65 -2.94
C THR A 107 -17.52 4.95 -2.72
N ILE A 108 -16.55 5.63 -2.09
CA ILE A 108 -15.21 5.09 -1.82
C ILE A 108 -15.26 3.97 -0.77
N GLU A 109 -16.05 4.14 0.30
CA GLU A 109 -16.28 3.08 1.30
C GLU A 109 -16.90 1.82 0.68
N LYS A 110 -17.82 1.98 -0.28
CA LYS A 110 -18.37 0.84 -1.04
C LYS A 110 -17.33 0.20 -1.94
N GLU A 111 -16.36 0.95 -2.45
CA GLU A 111 -15.23 0.39 -3.21
C GLU A 111 -14.30 -0.40 -2.30
N HIS A 112 -13.96 0.10 -1.11
CA HIS A 112 -13.18 -0.63 -0.09
C HIS A 112 -13.84 -1.98 0.24
N ALA A 113 -15.14 -1.98 0.49
CA ALA A 113 -15.91 -3.17 0.83
C ALA A 113 -15.84 -4.28 -0.24
N ARG A 114 -15.62 -3.94 -1.53
CA ARG A 114 -15.58 -4.93 -2.62
C ARG A 114 -14.35 -5.84 -2.58
N PHE A 115 -13.26 -5.38 -1.96
CA PHE A 115 -12.03 -6.16 -1.86
C PHE A 115 -11.65 -6.51 -0.42
N THR A 116 -12.47 -6.16 0.58
CA THR A 116 -12.24 -6.55 1.98
C THR A 116 -12.17 -8.07 2.15
N GLN A 117 -13.17 -8.81 1.65
CA GLN A 117 -13.15 -10.27 1.79
C GLN A 117 -12.02 -10.93 0.99
N PRO A 118 -11.79 -10.60 -0.30
CA PRO A 118 -10.63 -11.13 -1.03
C PRO A 118 -9.27 -10.80 -0.38
N LEU A 119 -9.13 -9.64 0.28
CA LEU A 119 -7.93 -9.33 1.07
C LEU A 119 -7.80 -10.22 2.30
N GLN A 120 -8.90 -10.45 3.02
CA GLN A 120 -8.94 -11.37 4.15
C GLN A 120 -8.55 -12.80 3.73
N ASP A 121 -9.00 -13.26 2.56
CA ASP A 121 -8.67 -14.59 2.07
C ASP A 121 -7.16 -14.76 1.81
N ILE A 122 -6.50 -13.72 1.28
CA ILE A 122 -5.03 -13.66 1.14
C ILE A 122 -4.36 -13.71 2.52
N GLU A 123 -4.83 -12.88 3.46
CA GLU A 123 -4.28 -12.78 4.80
C GLU A 123 -4.41 -14.12 5.56
N ASP A 124 -5.59 -14.72 5.56
CA ASP A 124 -5.88 -16.00 6.23
C ASP A 124 -5.01 -17.13 5.68
N TYR A 125 -4.85 -17.20 4.36
CA TYR A 125 -3.96 -18.17 3.73
C TYR A 125 -2.52 -17.98 4.19
N LEU A 126 -2.00 -16.75 4.17
CA LEU A 126 -0.64 -16.45 4.61
C LEU A 126 -0.45 -16.74 6.12
N ILE A 127 -1.42 -16.40 6.97
CA ILE A 127 -1.41 -16.75 8.40
C ILE A 127 -1.33 -18.26 8.59
N SER A 128 -2.11 -19.03 7.82
CA SER A 128 -2.09 -20.50 7.89
C SER A 128 -0.73 -21.11 7.54
N CYS A 129 0.08 -20.40 6.77
CA CYS A 129 1.43 -20.81 6.38
C CYS A 129 2.51 -20.53 7.44
N LEU A 130 2.17 -19.83 8.54
CA LEU A 130 3.13 -19.52 9.60
C LEU A 130 3.09 -20.52 10.76
N PRO A 131 4.23 -20.80 11.44
CA PRO A 131 4.24 -21.54 12.68
C PRO A 131 3.41 -20.84 13.77
N SER A 132 2.72 -21.61 14.61
CA SER A 132 1.97 -21.09 15.76
C SER A 132 2.82 -20.17 16.65
N GLY A 133 2.23 -19.07 17.11
CA GLY A 133 2.90 -18.07 17.95
C GLY A 133 3.86 -17.13 17.20
N SER A 134 4.07 -17.32 15.89
CA SER A 134 4.82 -16.37 15.05
C SER A 134 4.18 -14.99 15.10
N ALA A 135 5.00 -13.95 15.25
CA ALA A 135 4.57 -12.57 15.12
C ALA A 135 4.60 -12.15 13.64
N TRP A 136 3.59 -11.38 13.21
CA TRP A 136 3.46 -10.88 11.83
C TRP A 136 2.82 -9.49 11.78
N GLY A 137 2.91 -8.83 10.62
CA GLY A 137 2.30 -7.53 10.34
C GLY A 137 2.89 -6.36 11.13
N LEU A 138 2.32 -5.17 10.90
CA LEU A 138 2.71 -3.92 11.57
C LEU A 138 2.56 -4.00 13.11
N ALA A 139 1.47 -4.59 13.59
CA ALA A 139 1.15 -4.68 15.02
C ALA A 139 1.81 -5.87 15.74
N ARG A 140 2.62 -6.69 15.05
CA ARG A 140 3.23 -7.92 15.59
C ARG A 140 2.20 -8.91 16.16
N THR A 141 1.04 -9.01 15.51
CA THR A 141 -0.03 -9.97 15.83
C THR A 141 0.55 -11.38 15.84
N ARG A 142 0.10 -12.22 16.79
CA ARG A 142 0.59 -13.59 16.93
C ARG A 142 -0.40 -14.58 16.33
N VAL A 143 0.12 -15.52 15.53
CA VAL A 143 -0.65 -16.68 15.06
C VAL A 143 -1.17 -17.48 16.25
N SER A 144 -2.44 -17.88 16.19
CA SER A 144 -3.06 -18.70 17.24
C SER A 144 -2.30 -20.01 17.47
N ARG A 145 -2.35 -20.52 18.71
CA ARG A 145 -1.74 -21.80 19.08
C ARG A 145 -2.46 -23.00 18.48
N GLU A 146 -3.69 -22.81 18.02
CA GLU A 146 -4.56 -23.86 17.52
C GLU A 146 -4.54 -23.99 15.99
N SER A 147 -3.83 -23.10 15.29
CA SER A 147 -3.77 -23.10 13.83
C SER A 147 -2.73 -24.11 13.32
N PRO A 148 -3.14 -25.17 12.58
CA PRO A 148 -2.19 -26.08 11.95
C PRO A 148 -1.44 -25.34 10.83
N LYS A 149 -0.12 -25.54 10.75
CA LYS A 149 0.72 -24.95 9.70
C LYS A 149 0.46 -25.66 8.37
N VAL A 150 -0.01 -24.91 7.37
CA VAL A 150 -0.08 -25.33 5.97
C VAL A 150 1.26 -25.04 5.30
N LEU A 151 1.66 -25.87 4.33
CA LEU A 151 2.84 -25.58 3.51
C LEU A 151 2.52 -24.46 2.53
N PHE A 152 3.43 -23.49 2.44
CA PHE A 152 3.27 -22.39 1.48
C PHE A 152 3.36 -22.90 0.04
N ASP A 153 2.35 -22.56 -0.74
CA ASP A 153 2.25 -22.73 -2.18
C ASP A 153 2.01 -21.38 -2.87
N GLY A 154 2.93 -20.99 -3.75
CA GLY A 154 2.83 -19.75 -4.52
C GLY A 154 1.69 -19.73 -5.53
N ALA A 155 1.29 -20.90 -6.07
CA ALA A 155 0.17 -20.96 -7.02
C ALA A 155 -1.17 -20.67 -6.34
N THR A 156 -1.37 -21.21 -5.13
CA THR A 156 -2.51 -20.87 -4.27
C THR A 156 -2.54 -19.38 -3.97
N LEU A 157 -1.41 -18.77 -3.59
CA LEU A 157 -1.34 -17.32 -3.34
C LEU A 157 -1.73 -16.51 -4.59
N ASN A 158 -1.20 -16.87 -5.75
CA ASN A 158 -1.47 -16.15 -7.00
C ASN A 158 -2.95 -16.25 -7.39
N THR A 159 -3.60 -17.39 -7.16
CA THR A 159 -5.05 -17.55 -7.39
C THR A 159 -5.87 -16.58 -6.54
N LEU A 160 -5.49 -16.38 -5.27
CA LEU A 160 -6.15 -15.41 -4.39
C LEU A 160 -5.91 -13.97 -4.86
N ILE A 161 -4.69 -13.65 -5.28
CA ILE A 161 -4.35 -12.33 -5.84
C ILE A 161 -5.13 -12.06 -7.14
N ASP A 162 -5.29 -13.07 -8.01
CA ASP A 162 -6.06 -12.95 -9.25
C ASP A 162 -7.54 -12.64 -8.99
N ALA A 163 -8.10 -13.14 -7.88
CA ALA A 163 -9.46 -12.82 -7.44
C ALA A 163 -9.57 -11.42 -6.80
N PHE A 164 -8.50 -10.95 -6.15
CA PHE A 164 -8.45 -9.65 -5.48
C PHE A 164 -8.28 -8.47 -6.45
N VAL A 165 -7.36 -8.59 -7.42
CA VAL A 165 -6.93 -7.52 -8.34
C VAL A 165 -8.07 -6.83 -9.11
N PRO A 166 -9.11 -7.53 -9.61
CA PRO A 166 -10.21 -6.90 -10.36
C PRO A 166 -11.01 -5.85 -9.57
N ASN A 167 -11.08 -5.97 -8.24
CA ASN A 167 -11.77 -4.99 -7.39
C ASN A 167 -10.80 -3.94 -6.83
N PHE A 168 -9.56 -4.36 -6.54
CA PHE A 168 -8.53 -3.51 -5.96
C PHE A 168 -8.04 -2.40 -6.91
N LEU A 169 -7.68 -2.74 -8.15
CA LEU A 169 -7.07 -1.76 -9.06
C LEU A 169 -8.00 -0.63 -9.49
N PRO A 170 -9.29 -0.86 -9.77
CA PRO A 170 -10.21 0.23 -10.09
C PRO A 170 -10.33 1.24 -8.97
N HIS A 171 -10.53 0.79 -7.74
CA HIS A 171 -10.59 1.67 -6.56
C HIS A 171 -9.33 2.55 -6.49
N PHE A 172 -8.15 1.93 -6.56
CA PHE A 172 -6.88 2.65 -6.50
C PHE A 172 -6.74 3.73 -7.57
N CYS A 173 -7.24 3.47 -8.78
CA CYS A 173 -7.15 4.41 -9.90
C CYS A 173 -8.23 5.49 -9.87
N ASP A 174 -9.44 5.11 -9.50
CA ASP A 174 -10.61 5.99 -9.45
C ASP A 174 -10.44 7.00 -8.31
N GLU A 175 -9.87 6.59 -7.17
CA GLU A 175 -9.57 7.49 -6.05
C GLU A 175 -8.65 8.65 -6.41
N ILE A 176 -7.60 8.40 -7.21
CA ILE A 176 -6.73 9.47 -7.72
C ILE A 176 -7.53 10.49 -8.55
N SER A 177 -8.61 10.06 -9.20
CA SER A 177 -9.50 10.93 -9.97
C SER A 177 -10.52 11.66 -9.09
N TYR A 178 -10.87 11.10 -7.93
CA TYR A 178 -11.70 11.77 -6.91
C TYR A 178 -10.92 12.91 -6.25
N LEU A 179 -9.61 12.74 -6.06
CA LEU A 179 -8.68 13.75 -5.54
C LEU A 179 -8.27 14.82 -6.57
N ASP A 180 -9.18 15.19 -7.49
CA ASP A 180 -8.93 16.24 -8.46
C ASP A 180 -8.70 17.60 -7.77
N ALA A 181 -7.56 18.22 -8.04
CA ALA A 181 -7.16 19.44 -7.37
C ALA A 181 -8.10 20.62 -7.61
N ALA A 182 -8.82 20.69 -8.75
CA ALA A 182 -9.78 21.76 -8.99
C ALA A 182 -11.03 21.59 -8.12
N LYS A 183 -11.55 20.36 -8.00
CA LYS A 183 -12.65 20.04 -7.07
C LYS A 183 -12.28 20.30 -5.61
N LEU A 184 -11.09 19.85 -5.23
CA LEU A 184 -10.55 20.04 -3.88
C LEU A 184 -10.45 21.53 -3.52
N ARG A 185 -9.88 22.38 -4.38
CA ARG A 185 -9.79 23.83 -4.15
C ARG A 185 -11.15 24.52 -4.09
N ALA A 186 -12.14 24.01 -4.82
CA ALA A 186 -13.48 24.61 -4.84
C ALA A 186 -14.26 24.36 -3.53
N ALA A 187 -13.94 23.28 -2.81
CA ALA A 187 -14.70 22.84 -1.63
C ALA A 187 -13.94 22.97 -0.30
N ILE A 188 -12.60 22.95 -0.32
CA ILE A 188 -11.74 22.92 0.87
C ILE A 188 -10.88 24.18 0.94
N SER A 189 -10.88 24.85 2.09
CA SER A 189 -10.04 26.04 2.32
C SER A 189 -8.58 25.67 2.59
N GLU A 190 -7.68 26.63 2.38
CA GLU A 190 -6.26 26.47 2.73
C GLU A 190 -6.06 26.08 4.20
N ALA A 191 -6.82 26.68 5.12
CA ALA A 191 -6.73 26.36 6.54
C ALA A 191 -7.14 24.90 6.85
N GLU A 192 -8.14 24.38 6.15
CA GLU A 192 -8.56 22.97 6.24
C GLU A 192 -7.49 22.04 5.67
N PHE A 193 -6.87 22.37 4.54
CA PHE A 193 -5.73 21.59 4.03
C PHE A 193 -4.55 21.57 5.00
N GLN A 194 -4.23 22.72 5.60
CA GLN A 194 -3.16 22.79 6.60
C GLN A 194 -3.49 21.95 7.84
N ALA A 195 -4.76 21.89 8.24
CA ALA A 195 -5.21 21.00 9.33
C ALA A 195 -5.11 19.52 8.94
N LEU A 196 -5.50 19.18 7.71
CA LEU A 196 -5.35 17.84 7.14
C LEU A 196 -3.88 17.40 7.16
N MET A 197 -2.96 18.23 6.67
CA MET A 197 -1.53 17.91 6.64
C MET A 197 -0.94 17.73 8.05
N ARG A 198 -1.34 18.56 9.03
CA ARG A 198 -0.90 18.38 10.42
C ARG A 198 -1.41 17.08 11.03
N THR A 199 -2.65 16.69 10.73
CA THR A 199 -3.20 15.40 11.15
C THR A 199 -2.41 14.27 10.50
N ALA A 200 -2.20 14.33 9.19
CA ALA A 200 -1.43 13.32 8.45
C ALA A 200 -0.01 13.17 9.02
N ASP A 201 0.71 14.26 9.26
CA ASP A 201 2.05 14.22 9.86
C ASP A 201 2.07 13.53 11.23
N ARG A 202 1.03 13.76 12.05
CA ARG A 202 0.89 13.12 13.37
C ARG A 202 0.60 11.63 13.26
N GLU A 203 -0.38 11.25 12.43
CA GLU A 203 -0.78 9.84 12.28
C GLU A 203 0.35 9.03 11.64
N ILE A 204 0.95 9.53 10.55
CA ILE A 204 2.10 8.91 9.89
C ILE A 204 3.29 8.80 10.86
N GLY A 205 3.59 9.85 11.63
CA GLY A 205 4.65 9.81 12.63
C GLY A 205 4.42 8.81 13.76
N GLY A 206 3.16 8.42 14.00
CA GLY A 206 2.77 7.38 14.95
C GLY A 206 2.83 5.95 14.39
N GLN A 207 2.98 5.79 13.08
CA GLN A 207 3.00 4.47 12.43
C GLN A 207 4.21 3.63 12.87
N PRO A 208 4.10 2.29 12.87
CA PRO A 208 5.23 1.42 13.18
C PRO A 208 6.42 1.61 12.23
N ALA A 209 7.62 1.32 12.73
CA ALA A 209 8.88 1.41 11.97
C ALA A 209 8.83 0.76 10.56
N PRO A 210 8.22 -0.42 10.34
CA PRO A 210 8.14 -1.02 9.01
C PRO A 210 7.41 -0.16 7.98
N PHE A 211 6.37 0.59 8.39
CA PHE A 211 5.63 1.50 7.51
C PHE A 211 6.57 2.57 6.93
N HIS A 212 7.41 3.15 7.78
CA HIS A 212 8.39 4.15 7.40
C HIS A 212 9.47 3.61 6.45
N VAL A 213 9.95 2.38 6.69
CA VAL A 213 10.92 1.71 5.79
C VAL A 213 10.31 1.48 4.41
N LEU A 214 9.09 0.96 4.36
CA LEU A 214 8.37 0.74 3.10
C LEU A 214 8.20 2.05 2.32
N GLY A 215 7.73 3.11 2.98
CA GLY A 215 7.57 4.42 2.37
C GLY A 215 8.88 5.03 1.84
N ALA A 216 9.95 5.04 2.65
CA ALA A 216 11.16 5.79 2.31
C ALA A 216 12.18 5.03 1.46
N TYR A 217 12.22 3.69 1.53
CA TYR A 217 13.18 2.89 0.78
C TYR A 217 12.59 2.02 -0.31
N HIS A 218 11.29 1.71 -0.22
CA HIS A 218 10.66 0.83 -1.19
C HIS A 218 9.60 1.54 -2.03
N SER A 219 9.30 2.81 -1.72
CA SER A 219 8.60 3.66 -2.68
C SER A 219 9.51 3.95 -3.86
N ARG A 220 8.89 4.11 -5.03
CA ARG A 220 9.63 4.35 -6.25
C ARG A 220 10.11 5.81 -6.30
N ASN A 221 9.33 6.78 -5.78
CA ASN A 221 9.70 8.20 -5.83
C ASN A 221 10.60 8.58 -4.65
N PRO A 222 11.86 9.01 -4.88
CA PRO A 222 12.79 9.39 -3.80
C PRO A 222 12.36 10.65 -3.04
N ALA A 223 11.42 11.45 -3.56
CA ALA A 223 10.84 12.57 -2.85
C ALA A 223 9.72 12.16 -1.88
N PHE A 224 9.31 10.89 -1.89
CA PHE A 224 8.27 10.34 -1.04
C PHE A 224 8.85 9.36 0.00
N PRO A 225 8.37 9.40 1.26
CA PRO A 225 7.49 10.42 1.82
C PRO A 225 8.26 11.73 2.09
N PRO A 226 7.59 12.89 2.06
CA PRO A 226 8.16 14.11 2.60
C PRO A 226 8.44 13.91 4.10
N ALA A 227 9.70 13.88 4.49
CA ALA A 227 10.08 13.76 5.89
C ALA A 227 11.39 14.52 6.17
N PRO A 228 11.68 14.88 7.44
CA PRO A 228 12.94 15.52 7.79
C PRO A 228 14.14 14.68 7.37
N TRP A 229 15.23 15.34 6.94
CA TRP A 229 16.41 14.65 6.41
C TRP A 229 16.97 13.59 7.36
N PHE A 230 16.93 13.83 8.68
CA PHE A 230 17.46 12.89 9.67
C PHE A 230 16.57 11.65 9.83
N VAL A 231 15.27 11.75 9.55
CA VAL A 231 14.38 10.58 9.54
C VAL A 231 14.78 9.67 8.37
N ILE A 232 14.85 10.22 7.16
CA ILE A 232 15.18 9.47 5.93
C ILE A 232 16.61 8.92 5.96
N ASN A 233 17.59 9.73 6.38
CA ASN A 233 19.01 9.39 6.23
C ASN A 233 19.64 8.79 7.49
N ILE A 234 18.97 8.88 8.66
CA ILE A 234 19.49 8.33 9.92
C ILE A 234 18.54 7.28 10.50
N LEU A 235 17.31 7.65 10.88
CA LEU A 235 16.43 6.75 11.63
C LEU A 235 16.02 5.54 10.80
N ILE A 236 15.60 5.75 9.56
CA ILE A 236 15.16 4.66 8.68
C ILE A 236 16.28 3.64 8.41
N PRO A 237 17.46 4.00 7.87
CA PRO A 237 18.54 3.06 7.61
C PRO A 237 19.09 2.36 8.85
N TRP A 238 19.26 3.11 9.94
CA TRP A 238 20.08 2.64 11.06
C TRP A 238 19.26 2.14 12.25
N VAL A 239 17.96 2.42 12.29
CA VAL A 239 17.08 1.99 13.38
C VAL A 239 15.93 1.15 12.85
N PHE A 240 15.13 1.70 11.94
CA PHE A 240 13.86 1.08 11.53
C PHE A 240 14.03 -0.08 10.55
N TYR A 241 15.10 -0.07 9.74
CA TYR A 241 15.37 -1.14 8.77
C TYR A 241 15.72 -2.48 9.42
N TRP A 242 16.44 -2.46 10.55
CA TRP A 242 17.08 -3.65 11.12
C TRP A 242 16.15 -4.77 11.61
N PRO A 243 15.05 -4.47 12.34
CA PRO A 243 14.18 -5.51 12.88
C PRO A 243 13.60 -6.45 11.82
N ASP A 244 13.31 -5.92 10.63
CA ASP A 244 12.64 -6.63 9.53
C ASP A 244 13.56 -6.80 8.30
N ARG A 245 14.87 -6.66 8.46
CA ARG A 245 15.85 -6.74 7.36
C ARG A 245 15.79 -8.01 6.51
N ARG A 246 15.27 -9.10 7.09
CA ARG A 246 15.06 -10.38 6.39
C ARG A 246 13.87 -10.34 5.43
N LEU A 247 12.91 -9.45 5.65
CA LEU A 247 11.74 -9.25 4.80
C LEU A 247 12.07 -8.34 3.62
N TRP A 248 12.93 -7.33 3.82
CA TRP A 248 13.26 -6.31 2.82
C TRP A 248 13.93 -6.85 1.54
N ARG A 249 14.47 -8.06 1.57
CA ARG A 249 14.97 -8.74 0.36
C ARG A 249 13.88 -9.08 -0.67
N PHE A 250 12.61 -9.11 -0.26
CA PHE A 250 11.47 -9.33 -1.15
C PHE A 250 10.80 -8.02 -1.57
N ALA A 251 11.21 -6.89 -0.98
CA ALA A 251 10.63 -5.60 -1.28
C ALA A 251 11.07 -5.09 -2.66
N PRO A 252 10.26 -4.27 -3.33
CA PRO A 252 10.65 -3.59 -4.55
C PRO A 252 11.96 -2.85 -4.34
N SER A 253 12.89 -2.96 -5.29
CA SER A 253 14.09 -2.13 -5.29
C SER A 253 13.73 -0.69 -5.63
N ALA A 254 14.33 0.26 -4.90
CA ALA A 254 14.06 1.70 -4.99
C ALA A 254 14.38 2.34 -6.35
N SER A 255 14.96 1.62 -7.31
CA SER A 255 15.73 2.21 -8.42
C SER A 255 15.22 1.90 -9.83
N TYR A 256 13.90 1.87 -10.08
CA TYR A 256 13.37 1.63 -11.42
C TYR A 256 12.34 2.68 -11.87
N TRP A 257 12.67 3.97 -11.71
CA TRP A 257 12.11 5.05 -12.55
C TRP A 257 13.09 5.50 -13.66
N GLU A 258 14.25 4.86 -13.77
CA GLU A 258 15.15 5.01 -14.92
C GLU A 258 14.71 4.12 -16.08
#